data_AF-V5G4R0-F1
#
_entry.id   AF-V5G4R0-F1
#
_cell.length_a   1.000
_cell.length_b   1.000
_cell.length_c   1.000
_cell.angle_alpha   90.00
_cell.angle_beta   90.00
_cell.angle_gamma   90.00
#
_symmetry.space_group_name_H-M   'P 1'
#
loop_
_entity.id
_entity.type
_entity.pdbx_description
1 polymer ?
#
loop_
_entity_poly.entity_id
_entity_poly.type
_entity_poly.pdbx_seq_one_letter_code
_entity_poly.pdbx_strand_id
1 'polypeptide(L)'
;MELSHRHPISHLRAVYNVVGDHLLRTMVDLPFAKYKESHGRSMARLIRPQLMMDRAGVAVTFVPDFSQAKTAESNGQGITDDDPFTYHHLRASLQDLALSSGIEIDTCYTTPSSHITIARFVSSHFFDGGGKNAASPPGPISPPTEQLPLSPSGDQNQRRVRKAEQWVELIHGINEELEKQSEDPILKEQLEWVVGQENGLEVQLGYVKFGREAKRAEMVGQAIPLA
;
A
#
# COMPACT_ATOMS: atom_id res chain seq x y z
N MET A 1 -5.82 -4.31 -1.51
CA MET A 1 -5.44 -5.00 -2.77
C MET A 1 -6.20 -4.31 -3.89
N GLU A 2 -5.57 -4.09 -5.03
CA GLU A 2 -6.23 -3.57 -6.25
C GLU A 2 -6.50 -4.77 -7.16
N LEU A 3 -7.64 -4.80 -7.86
CA LEU A 3 -7.95 -5.88 -8.81
C LEU A 3 -7.79 -5.43 -10.27
N SER A 4 -8.07 -4.16 -10.54
CA SER A 4 -8.02 -3.57 -11.88
C SER A 4 -7.75 -2.07 -11.75
N HIS A 5 -6.84 -1.54 -12.57
CA HIS A 5 -6.37 -0.15 -12.50
C HIS A 5 -6.63 0.63 -13.79
N ARG A 6 -6.88 1.94 -13.69
CA ARG A 6 -6.98 2.87 -14.86
C ARG A 6 -8.04 2.55 -15.92
N HIS A 7 -9.01 1.69 -15.64
CA HIS A 7 -10.09 1.39 -16.57
C HIS A 7 -11.34 2.25 -16.38
N PRO A 8 -12.18 2.43 -17.42
CA PRO A 8 -13.49 3.07 -17.29
C PRO A 8 -14.40 2.33 -16.31
N ILE A 9 -15.36 3.04 -15.71
CA ILE A 9 -16.26 2.46 -14.70
C ILE A 9 -17.07 1.26 -15.21
N SER A 10 -17.38 1.21 -16.52
CA SER A 10 -18.06 0.09 -17.16
C SER A 10 -17.23 -1.20 -17.11
N HIS A 11 -15.91 -1.10 -17.35
CA HIS A 11 -14.99 -2.23 -17.23
C HIS A 11 -14.86 -2.68 -15.77
N LEU A 12 -14.71 -1.74 -14.84
CA LEU A 12 -14.61 -2.08 -13.41
C LEU A 12 -15.88 -2.78 -12.90
N ARG A 13 -17.06 -2.39 -13.40
CA ARG A 13 -18.33 -3.09 -13.13
C ARG A 13 -18.37 -4.49 -13.75
N ALA A 14 -17.82 -4.67 -14.95
CA ALA A 14 -17.71 -6.00 -15.56
C ALA A 14 -16.82 -6.92 -14.71
N VAL A 15 -15.67 -6.43 -14.24
CA VAL A 15 -14.80 -7.17 -13.31
C VAL A 15 -15.56 -7.52 -12.01
N TYR A 16 -16.24 -6.53 -11.40
CA TYR A 16 -17.06 -6.77 -10.21
C TYR A 16 -18.09 -7.88 -10.44
N ASN A 17 -18.81 -7.86 -11.56
CA ASN A 17 -19.82 -8.86 -11.89
C ASN A 17 -19.24 -10.26 -12.12
N VAL A 18 -18.02 -10.35 -12.67
CA VAL A 18 -17.33 -11.63 -12.87
C VAL A 18 -16.88 -12.22 -11.53
N VAL A 19 -16.32 -11.40 -10.63
CA VAL A 19 -15.99 -11.86 -9.27
C VAL A 19 -17.25 -12.26 -8.51
N GLY A 20 -18.29 -11.42 -8.59
CA GLY A 20 -19.59 -11.65 -8.00
C GLY A 20 -19.65 -11.38 -6.50
N ASP A 21 -20.84 -11.02 -6.03
CA ASP A 21 -21.08 -10.60 -4.64
C ASP A 21 -20.67 -11.67 -3.62
N HIS A 22 -20.93 -12.94 -3.92
CA HIS A 22 -20.61 -14.03 -3.00
C HIS A 22 -19.10 -14.09 -2.71
N LEU A 23 -18.27 -14.09 -3.75
CA LEU A 23 -16.82 -14.19 -3.60
C LEU A 23 -16.25 -12.89 -3.02
N LEU A 24 -16.73 -11.73 -3.48
CA LEU A 24 -16.36 -10.44 -2.88
C LEU A 24 -16.68 -10.41 -1.38
N ARG A 25 -17.82 -10.99 -0.97
CA ARG A 25 -18.19 -11.12 0.44
C ARG A 25 -17.21 -11.98 1.21
N THR A 26 -16.85 -13.14 0.67
CA THR A 26 -15.81 -14.02 1.25
C THR A 26 -14.48 -13.27 1.40
N MET A 27 -14.09 -12.47 0.40
CA MET A 27 -12.86 -11.69 0.42
C MET A 27 -12.89 -10.61 1.51
N VAL A 28 -13.98 -9.83 1.62
CA VAL A 28 -14.03 -8.76 2.64
C VAL A 28 -14.17 -9.28 4.07
N ASP A 29 -14.82 -10.45 4.25
CA ASP A 29 -14.96 -11.10 5.55
C ASP A 29 -13.71 -11.93 5.93
N LEU A 30 -12.71 -12.04 5.05
CA LEU A 30 -11.57 -12.95 5.25
C LEU A 30 -10.79 -12.70 6.55
N PRO A 31 -10.43 -11.46 6.96
CA PRO A 31 -9.75 -11.26 8.24
C PRO A 31 -10.58 -11.75 9.43
N PHE A 32 -11.89 -11.47 9.41
CA PHE A 32 -12.82 -11.91 10.44
C PHE A 32 -13.02 -13.43 10.46
N ALA A 33 -13.09 -14.06 9.29
CA ALA A 33 -13.16 -15.52 9.18
C ALA A 33 -11.91 -16.17 9.78
N LYS A 34 -10.71 -15.66 9.47
CA LYS A 34 -9.44 -16.16 10.01
C LYS A 34 -9.32 -15.93 11.52
N TYR A 35 -9.80 -14.80 12.01
CA TYR A 35 -9.93 -14.54 13.45
C TYR A 35 -10.83 -15.60 14.12
N LYS A 36 -12.00 -15.91 13.54
CA LYS A 36 -12.91 -16.94 14.08
C LYS A 36 -12.33 -18.35 14.03
N GLU A 37 -11.76 -18.76 12.91
CA GLU A 37 -11.13 -20.08 12.71
C GLU A 37 -10.03 -20.31 13.76
N SER A 38 -9.20 -19.29 14.01
CA SER A 38 -8.13 -19.35 15.01
C SER A 38 -8.61 -19.16 16.45
N HIS A 39 -9.92 -19.00 16.69
CA HIS A 39 -10.50 -18.73 18.02
C HIS A 39 -9.89 -17.47 18.66
N GLY A 40 -9.68 -16.43 17.85
CA GLY A 40 -9.11 -15.16 18.26
C GLY A 40 -7.59 -15.14 18.42
N ARG A 41 -6.89 -16.22 18.07
CA ARG A 41 -5.43 -16.33 18.22
C ARG A 41 -4.65 -15.71 17.07
N SER A 42 -5.22 -15.62 15.87
CA SER A 42 -4.50 -15.20 14.66
C SER A 42 -5.14 -13.99 14.02
N MET A 43 -4.34 -12.93 13.86
CA MET A 43 -4.75 -11.67 13.25
C MET A 43 -3.62 -11.09 12.42
N ALA A 44 -3.94 -10.69 11.19
CA ALA A 44 -3.02 -10.00 10.30
C ALA A 44 -2.73 -8.60 10.85
N ARG A 45 -1.50 -8.38 11.29
CA ARG A 45 -1.04 -7.14 11.91
C ARG A 45 0.01 -6.43 11.05
N LEU A 46 -0.02 -5.11 11.11
CA LEU A 46 0.93 -4.19 10.48
C LEU A 46 1.55 -3.33 11.58
N ILE A 47 2.87 -3.23 11.58
CA ILE A 47 3.65 -2.57 12.64
C ILE A 47 4.77 -1.73 12.03
N ARG A 48 5.49 -1.00 12.88
CA ARG A 48 6.66 -0.16 12.54
C ARG A 48 6.40 0.73 11.31
N PRO A 49 5.53 1.75 11.45
CA PRO A 49 5.32 2.72 10.39
C PRO A 49 6.63 3.42 10.03
N GLN A 50 6.88 3.56 8.72
CA GLN A 50 8.01 4.29 8.18
C GLN A 50 7.56 5.21 7.04
N LEU A 51 8.00 6.46 7.08
CA LEU A 51 7.83 7.41 6.00
C LEU A 51 8.77 7.06 4.85
N MET A 52 8.18 6.82 3.68
CA MET A 52 8.88 6.53 2.44
C MET A 52 8.55 7.58 1.39
N MET A 53 9.51 7.83 0.51
CA MET A 53 9.31 8.68 -0.68
C MET A 53 9.95 8.02 -1.90
N ASP A 54 9.29 8.17 -3.03
CA ASP A 54 9.83 7.85 -4.35
C ASP A 54 9.53 8.98 -5.35
N ARG A 55 9.67 8.72 -6.65
CA ARG A 55 9.34 9.71 -7.69
C ARG A 55 7.84 10.02 -7.80
N ALA A 56 6.98 9.13 -7.31
CA ALA A 56 5.53 9.27 -7.38
C ALA A 56 4.98 10.09 -6.20
N GLY A 57 5.60 10.00 -5.02
CA GLY A 57 5.13 10.75 -3.86
C GLY A 57 5.73 10.32 -2.53
N VAL A 58 4.98 10.60 -1.47
CA VAL A 58 5.32 10.31 -0.08
C VAL A 58 4.22 9.44 0.52
N ALA A 59 4.58 8.38 1.22
CA ALA A 59 3.66 7.46 1.87
C ALA A 59 4.20 6.99 3.22
N VAL A 60 3.30 6.66 4.16
CA VAL A 60 3.66 5.86 5.33
C VAL A 60 3.49 4.41 4.96
N THR A 61 4.53 3.60 5.16
CA THR A 61 4.54 2.16 4.90
C THR A 61 4.64 1.41 6.22
N PHE A 62 4.02 0.25 6.30
CA PHE A 62 4.07 -0.64 7.44
C PHE A 62 4.65 -1.99 7.03
N VAL A 63 5.27 -2.69 7.97
CA VAL A 63 5.73 -4.07 7.77
C VAL A 63 4.75 -5.06 8.45
N PRO A 64 4.58 -6.27 7.90
CA PRO A 64 3.81 -7.29 8.60
C PRO A 64 4.42 -7.66 9.95
N ASP A 65 3.58 -7.93 10.92
CA ASP A 65 4.02 -8.53 12.18
C ASP A 65 4.19 -10.05 12.03
N PHE A 66 5.42 -10.51 12.20
CA PHE A 66 5.78 -11.93 12.23
C PHE A 66 6.08 -12.43 13.64
N SER A 67 5.90 -11.61 14.69
CA SER A 67 6.30 -11.95 16.06
C SER A 67 5.46 -13.09 16.66
N GLN A 68 4.22 -13.25 16.22
CA GLN A 68 3.35 -14.37 16.63
C GLN A 68 3.86 -15.75 16.19
N ALA A 69 4.77 -15.84 15.21
CA ALA A 69 5.44 -17.10 14.87
C ALA A 69 6.39 -17.57 15.99
N LYS A 70 6.90 -16.65 16.80
CA LYS A 70 8.00 -16.92 17.75
C LYS A 70 7.53 -17.50 19.09
N THR A 71 6.23 -17.48 19.38
CA THR A 71 5.67 -18.06 20.60
C THR A 71 5.45 -19.58 20.51
N ALA A 72 5.64 -20.19 19.33
CA ALA A 72 5.49 -21.63 19.11
C ALA A 72 6.77 -22.44 19.39
N GLU A 73 7.86 -21.82 19.85
CA GLU A 73 9.03 -22.55 20.36
C GLU A 73 8.88 -22.87 21.85
N SER A 74 7.95 -23.78 22.17
CA SER A 74 8.03 -24.54 23.42
C SER A 74 7.71 -26.00 23.15
N ASN A 75 8.73 -26.83 23.33
CA ASN A 75 8.68 -28.29 23.48
C ASN A 75 8.46 -29.13 22.21
N GLY A 76 9.48 -29.25 21.35
CA GLY A 76 9.88 -30.53 20.73
C GLY A 76 8.84 -31.38 19.99
N GLN A 77 7.69 -30.81 19.61
CA GLN A 77 6.66 -31.46 18.80
C GLN A 77 6.68 -30.75 17.43
N GLY A 78 6.84 -31.52 16.35
CA GLY A 78 7.07 -31.02 15.00
C GLY A 78 6.08 -29.94 14.54
N ILE A 79 6.52 -29.12 13.59
CA ILE A 79 5.77 -28.09 12.84
C ILE A 79 4.26 -28.34 12.94
N THR A 80 3.61 -27.68 13.90
CA THR A 80 2.15 -27.68 14.04
C THR A 80 1.59 -26.54 13.22
N ASP A 81 0.32 -26.64 12.83
CA ASP A 81 -0.50 -25.68 12.05
C ASP A 81 -0.55 -24.22 12.58
N ASP A 82 0.25 -23.86 13.59
CA ASP A 82 0.29 -22.54 14.24
C ASP A 82 1.25 -21.56 13.53
N ASP A 83 1.33 -21.62 12.19
CA ASP A 83 2.04 -20.60 11.41
C ASP A 83 1.22 -19.29 11.49
N PRO A 84 1.83 -18.14 11.86
CA PRO A 84 1.05 -16.93 12.12
C PRO A 84 0.39 -16.43 10.84
N PHE A 85 -0.91 -16.12 10.91
CA PHE A 85 -1.62 -15.49 9.80
C PHE A 85 -1.20 -14.03 9.67
N THR A 86 -0.17 -13.79 8.84
CA THR A 86 0.40 -12.46 8.61
C THR A 86 -0.37 -11.70 7.54
N TYR A 87 -0.07 -10.40 7.40
CA TYR A 87 -0.58 -9.58 6.30
C TYR A 87 -0.23 -10.15 4.92
N HIS A 88 0.91 -10.84 4.78
CA HIS A 88 1.27 -11.49 3.51
C HIS A 88 0.38 -12.69 3.21
N HIS A 89 0.06 -13.53 4.21
CA HIS A 89 -0.91 -14.61 4.07
C HIS A 89 -2.30 -14.10 3.68
N LEU A 90 -2.74 -12.99 4.30
CA LEU A 90 -3.98 -12.32 3.94
C LEU A 90 -3.98 -11.87 2.48
N ARG A 91 -2.92 -11.20 2.03
CA ARG A 91 -2.82 -10.73 0.63
C ARG A 91 -2.81 -11.88 -0.37
N ALA A 92 -2.03 -12.93 -0.11
CA ALA A 92 -1.97 -14.10 -0.97
C ALA A 92 -3.36 -14.75 -1.08
N SER A 93 -4.02 -14.97 0.05
CA SER A 93 -5.37 -15.55 0.09
C SER A 93 -6.39 -14.69 -0.68
N LEU A 94 -6.34 -13.37 -0.53
CA LEU A 94 -7.20 -12.46 -1.28
C LEU A 94 -6.92 -12.52 -2.79
N GLN A 95 -5.66 -12.63 -3.19
CA GLN A 95 -5.26 -12.74 -4.59
C GLN A 95 -5.72 -14.07 -5.19
N ASP A 96 -5.57 -15.18 -4.45
CA ASP A 96 -6.02 -16.51 -4.89
C ASP A 96 -7.54 -16.55 -5.04
N LEU A 97 -8.28 -15.97 -4.07
CA LEU A 97 -9.73 -15.81 -4.17
C LEU A 97 -10.10 -15.00 -5.41
N ALA A 98 -9.45 -13.87 -5.66
CA ALA A 98 -9.71 -13.06 -6.85
C ALA A 98 -9.46 -13.86 -8.14
N LEU A 99 -8.32 -14.54 -8.27
CA LEU A 99 -7.99 -15.35 -9.44
C LEU A 99 -8.95 -16.53 -9.64
N SER A 100 -9.53 -17.08 -8.57
CA SER A 100 -10.50 -18.18 -8.66
C SER A 100 -11.80 -17.80 -9.42
N SER A 101 -12.09 -16.50 -9.55
CA SER A 101 -13.20 -15.99 -10.37
C SER A 101 -12.92 -15.97 -11.88
N GLY A 102 -11.68 -16.20 -12.29
CA GLY A 102 -11.26 -16.13 -13.69
C GLY A 102 -10.95 -14.72 -14.20
N ILE A 103 -10.87 -13.72 -13.32
CA ILE A 103 -10.38 -12.39 -13.72
C ILE A 103 -8.86 -12.42 -13.93
N GLU A 104 -8.39 -11.62 -14.88
CA GLU A 104 -6.99 -11.22 -14.95
C GLU A 104 -6.79 -9.99 -14.05
N ILE A 105 -5.83 -10.08 -13.13
CA ILE A 105 -5.52 -9.00 -12.19
C ILE A 105 -4.56 -8.00 -12.86
N ASP A 106 -5.02 -6.77 -13.06
CA ASP A 106 -4.25 -5.66 -13.64
C ASP A 106 -4.01 -4.58 -12.56
N THR A 107 -3.08 -4.87 -11.63
CA THR A 107 -2.74 -3.95 -10.53
C THR A 107 -1.59 -3.02 -10.89
N CYS A 108 -1.63 -1.78 -10.41
CA CYS A 108 -0.43 -0.92 -10.34
C CYS A 108 0.41 -1.13 -9.09
N TYR A 109 -0.04 -1.95 -8.13
CA TYR A 109 0.64 -2.19 -6.85
C TYR A 109 0.90 -3.67 -6.62
N THR A 110 2.02 -4.15 -7.17
CA THR A 110 2.45 -5.55 -7.03
C THR A 110 3.26 -5.80 -5.75
N THR A 111 3.90 -4.77 -5.19
CA THR A 111 4.66 -4.90 -3.94
C THR A 111 3.75 -5.27 -2.78
N PRO A 112 4.12 -6.27 -1.95
CA PRO A 112 3.32 -6.69 -0.80
C PRO A 112 3.48 -5.73 0.40
N SER A 113 3.61 -4.42 0.12
CA SER A 113 3.63 -3.38 1.14
C SER A 113 2.22 -2.94 1.49
N SER A 114 2.00 -2.61 2.75
CA SER A 114 0.85 -1.82 3.18
C SER A 114 1.31 -0.38 3.32
N HIS A 115 0.68 0.53 2.59
CA HIS A 115 1.05 1.93 2.67
C HIS A 115 -0.17 2.85 2.56
N ILE A 116 -0.06 4.00 3.22
CA ILE A 116 -1.02 5.11 3.14
C ILE A 116 -0.31 6.24 2.41
N THR A 117 -0.81 6.61 1.22
CA THR A 117 -0.26 7.73 0.46
C THR A 117 -0.60 9.04 1.17
N ILE A 118 0.42 9.82 1.55
CA ILE A 118 0.24 11.16 2.13
C ILE A 118 0.17 12.21 1.03
N ALA A 119 1.08 12.15 0.07
CA ALA A 119 1.22 13.15 -0.97
C ALA A 119 1.69 12.54 -2.29
N ARG A 120 1.39 13.21 -3.40
CA ARG A 120 1.90 12.87 -4.72
C ARG A 120 2.53 14.07 -5.40
N PHE A 121 3.61 13.82 -6.12
CA PHE A 121 4.21 14.83 -6.96
C PHE A 121 3.36 15.02 -8.22
N VAL A 122 3.15 16.27 -8.62
CA VAL A 122 2.43 16.63 -9.86
C VAL A 122 3.25 16.30 -11.11
N SER A 123 4.57 16.20 -10.97
CA SER A 123 5.50 15.84 -12.03
C SER A 123 6.76 15.21 -11.44
N SER A 124 7.34 14.25 -12.17
CA SER A 124 8.62 13.65 -11.84
C SER A 124 9.82 14.41 -12.40
N HIS A 125 9.63 15.49 -13.18
CA HIS A 125 10.73 16.23 -13.83
C HIS A 125 11.78 16.76 -12.86
N PHE A 126 11.39 16.98 -11.59
CA PHE A 126 12.33 17.33 -10.55
C PHE A 126 13.42 16.26 -10.33
N PHE A 127 13.10 14.99 -10.57
CA PHE A 127 13.95 13.81 -10.35
C PHE A 127 14.68 13.32 -11.61
N ASP A 128 14.33 13.81 -12.81
CA ASP A 128 14.89 13.34 -14.08
C ASP A 128 16.33 13.83 -14.36
N GLY A 129 16.95 14.50 -13.37
CA GLY A 129 18.40 14.68 -13.33
C GLY A 129 19.02 15.30 -14.59
N GLY A 130 18.41 16.31 -15.22
CA GLY A 130 19.07 17.12 -16.28
C GLY A 130 19.71 16.34 -17.45
N GLY A 131 19.35 15.07 -17.65
CA GLY A 131 19.95 14.21 -18.66
C GLY A 131 19.26 14.42 -20.00
N LYS A 132 19.93 15.08 -20.94
CA LYS A 132 19.56 14.99 -22.36
C LYS A 132 19.62 13.52 -22.78
N ASN A 133 18.62 13.10 -23.56
CA ASN A 133 18.44 11.81 -24.23
C ASN A 133 17.48 10.82 -23.54
N ALA A 134 16.19 11.15 -23.50
CA ALA A 134 15.16 10.14 -23.69
C ALA A 134 14.67 10.25 -25.14
N ALA A 135 14.98 9.25 -25.96
CA ALA A 135 14.57 9.19 -27.36
C ALA A 135 13.04 9.25 -27.47
N SER A 136 12.53 10.32 -28.06
CA SER A 136 11.14 10.40 -28.51
C SER A 136 11.05 9.81 -29.92
N PRO A 137 9.98 9.05 -30.28
CA PRO A 137 9.77 8.62 -31.66
C PRO A 137 9.45 9.85 -32.55
N PRO A 138 9.81 9.83 -33.85
CA PRO A 138 9.70 11.01 -34.70
C PRO A 138 8.24 11.27 -35.10
N GLY A 139 7.69 12.40 -34.68
CA GLY A 139 6.46 12.99 -35.22
C GLY A 139 6.78 14.21 -36.11
N PRO A 140 5.90 14.55 -37.08
CA PRO A 140 6.23 15.54 -38.11
C PRO A 140 6.26 16.99 -37.61
N ILE A 141 7.10 17.75 -38.30
CA ILE A 141 7.66 19.06 -37.97
C ILE A 141 6.62 20.19 -38.00
N SER A 142 6.70 21.12 -37.05
CA SER A 142 6.18 22.49 -37.16
C SER A 142 7.16 23.48 -36.49
N PRO A 143 7.52 24.64 -37.09
CA PRO A 143 8.38 25.66 -36.47
C PRO A 143 7.60 26.92 -36.04
N PRO A 144 8.18 27.90 -35.30
CA PRO A 144 9.29 27.83 -34.34
C PRO A 144 8.99 28.52 -32.98
N THR A 145 9.90 28.30 -32.03
CA THR A 145 10.14 29.01 -30.75
C THR A 145 9.64 28.32 -29.48
N GLU A 146 10.14 27.11 -29.21
CA GLU A 146 10.39 26.71 -27.82
C GLU A 146 11.82 27.10 -27.46
N GLN A 147 11.96 28.01 -26.50
CA GLN A 147 13.22 28.23 -25.82
C GLN A 147 13.64 26.89 -25.19
N LEU A 148 14.81 26.37 -25.57
CA LEU A 148 15.47 25.27 -24.85
C LEU A 148 15.44 25.59 -23.35
N PRO A 149 15.16 24.62 -22.45
CA PRO A 149 15.40 24.85 -21.03
C PRO A 149 16.90 25.10 -20.89
N LEU A 150 17.27 26.34 -20.56
CA LEU A 150 18.60 26.70 -20.14
C LEU A 150 19.01 25.73 -19.03
N SER A 151 20.14 25.04 -19.21
CA SER A 151 20.76 24.26 -18.15
C SER A 151 20.81 25.12 -16.88
N PRO A 152 20.35 24.62 -15.72
CA PRO A 152 20.31 25.42 -14.50
C PRO A 152 21.73 25.95 -14.20
N SER A 153 21.84 27.24 -13.88
CA SER A 153 23.11 27.82 -13.43
C SER A 153 23.65 27.06 -12.21
N GLY A 154 24.97 27.11 -11.98
CA GLY A 154 25.62 26.41 -10.86
C GLY A 154 24.95 26.68 -9.51
N ASP A 155 24.54 27.93 -9.27
CA ASP A 155 23.84 28.35 -8.04
C ASP A 155 22.45 27.70 -7.89
N GLN A 156 21.71 27.54 -8.98
CA GLN A 156 20.39 26.88 -8.96
C GLN A 156 20.52 25.38 -8.70
N ASN A 157 21.55 24.74 -9.27
CA ASN A 157 21.82 23.33 -9.01
C ASN A 157 22.21 23.12 -7.54
N GLN A 158 23.10 23.97 -7.00
CA GLN A 158 23.50 23.90 -5.60
C GLN A 158 22.31 24.09 -4.64
N ARG A 159 21.41 25.03 -4.94
CA ARG A 159 20.20 25.26 -4.13
C ARG A 159 19.25 24.06 -4.15
N ARG A 160 19.12 23.38 -5.29
CA ARG A 160 18.31 22.16 -5.40
C ARG A 160 18.88 21.01 -4.57
N VAL A 161 20.19 20.81 -4.64
CA VAL A 161 20.89 19.79 -3.84
C VAL A 161 20.66 20.03 -2.34
N ARG A 162 20.89 21.26 -1.85
CA ARG A 162 20.68 21.60 -0.44
C ARG A 162 19.24 21.33 0.04
N LYS A 163 18.24 21.66 -0.79
CA LYS A 163 16.84 21.36 -0.44
C LYS A 163 16.55 19.87 -0.42
N ALA A 164 17.15 19.10 -1.33
CA ALA A 164 17.01 17.65 -1.33
C ALA A 164 17.66 17.02 -0.08
N GLU A 165 18.84 17.49 0.31
CA GLU A 165 19.52 17.06 1.55
C GLU A 165 18.67 17.35 2.79
N GLN A 166 18.18 18.60 2.94
CA GLN A 166 17.28 18.97 4.04
C GLN A 166 16.01 18.12 4.09
N TRP A 167 15.47 17.77 2.92
CA TRP A 167 14.28 16.93 2.84
C TRP A 167 14.56 15.47 3.24
N VAL A 168 15.70 14.92 2.81
CA VAL A 168 16.14 13.57 3.22
C VAL A 168 16.42 13.52 4.71
N GLU A 169 17.09 14.53 5.27
CA GLU A 169 17.33 14.66 6.72
C GLU A 169 16.02 14.72 7.51
N LEU A 170 15.03 15.47 7.02
CA LEU A 170 13.71 15.52 7.65
C LEU A 170 13.02 14.15 7.64
N ILE A 171 13.03 13.42 6.52
CA ILE A 171 12.46 12.07 6.44
C ILE A 171 13.16 11.12 7.41
N HIS A 172 14.51 11.16 7.47
CA HIS A 172 15.26 10.34 8.42
C HIS A 172 14.91 10.68 9.87
N GLY A 173 14.85 11.96 10.23
CA GLY A 173 14.46 12.38 11.58
C GLY A 173 13.04 11.93 11.96
N ILE A 174 12.09 11.98 11.02
CA ILE A 174 10.73 11.44 11.24
C ILE A 174 10.78 9.93 11.45
N ASN A 175 11.55 9.18 10.65
CA ASN A 175 11.64 7.73 10.79
C ASN A 175 12.32 7.29 12.08
N GLU A 176 13.35 8.01 12.54
CA GLU A 176 13.98 7.77 13.85
C GLU A 176 12.98 8.00 15.00
N GLU A 177 12.14 9.02 14.89
CA GLU A 177 11.10 9.29 15.86
C GLU A 177 10.01 8.20 15.84
N LEU A 178 9.54 7.78 14.66
CA LEU A 178 8.56 6.69 14.53
C LEU A 178 9.09 5.36 15.08
N GLU A 179 10.38 5.07 14.89
CA GLU A 179 11.00 3.85 15.46
C GLU A 179 11.00 3.91 16.99
N LYS A 180 11.43 5.04 17.58
CA LYS A 180 11.40 5.22 19.05
C LYS A 180 9.98 5.10 19.62
N GLN A 181 8.99 5.69 18.94
CA GLN A 181 7.59 5.58 19.36
C GLN A 181 7.06 4.14 19.22
N SER A 182 7.57 3.36 18.26
CA SER A 182 7.23 1.94 18.12
C SER A 182 7.83 1.05 19.22
N GLU A 183 8.86 1.55 19.93
CA GLU A 183 9.46 0.89 21.10
C GLU A 183 8.78 1.29 22.42
N ASP A 184 8.16 2.47 22.49
CA ASP A 184 7.40 2.93 23.65
C ASP A 184 6.13 2.08 23.83
N PRO A 185 5.91 1.42 24.98
CA PRO A 185 4.76 0.54 25.18
C PRO A 185 3.39 1.19 24.99
N ILE A 186 3.26 2.48 25.32
CA ILE A 186 1.99 3.22 25.23
C ILE A 186 1.71 3.64 23.80
N LEU A 187 2.74 4.11 23.09
CA LEU A 187 2.59 4.57 21.71
C LEU A 187 2.57 3.40 20.72
N LYS A 188 3.26 2.30 21.04
CA LYS A 188 3.28 1.09 20.23
C LYS A 188 1.86 0.60 19.93
N GLU A 189 1.00 0.48 20.94
CA GLU A 189 -0.40 0.05 20.73
C GLU A 189 -1.17 0.94 19.75
N GLN A 190 -0.81 2.23 19.64
CA GLN A 190 -1.42 3.18 18.70
C GLN A 190 -0.83 3.10 17.29
N LEU A 191 0.36 2.50 17.15
CA LEU A 191 1.10 2.35 15.89
C LEU A 191 1.01 0.92 15.32
N GLU A 192 0.41 0.00 16.06
CA GLU A 192 0.03 -1.33 15.58
C GLU A 192 -1.36 -1.29 14.95
N TRP A 193 -1.48 -1.85 13.74
CA TRP A 193 -2.75 -1.93 13.05
C TRP A 193 -3.15 -3.37 12.81
N VAL A 194 -4.27 -3.77 13.41
CA VAL A 194 -4.93 -5.05 13.12
C VAL A 194 -5.86 -4.88 11.92
N VAL A 195 -5.55 -5.57 10.83
CA VAL A 195 -6.32 -5.47 9.59
C VAL A 195 -7.71 -6.08 9.81
N GLY A 196 -8.74 -5.24 9.70
CA GLY A 196 -10.14 -5.64 9.86
C GLY A 196 -10.73 -5.38 11.25
N GLN A 197 -10.02 -4.83 12.22
CA GLN A 197 -10.54 -4.64 13.59
C GLN A 197 -11.40 -3.40 13.78
N GLU A 198 -10.93 -2.22 13.37
CA GLU A 198 -11.74 -0.99 13.48
C GLU A 198 -12.88 -0.98 12.46
N ASN A 199 -12.57 -1.37 11.23
CA ASN A 199 -13.52 -1.51 10.13
C ASN A 199 -13.18 -2.80 9.37
N GLY A 200 -14.21 -3.51 8.91
CA GLY A 200 -14.02 -4.62 7.99
C GLY A 200 -13.41 -4.15 6.67
N LEU A 201 -12.92 -5.08 5.85
CA LEU A 201 -12.39 -4.72 4.53
C LEU A 201 -13.51 -4.18 3.64
N GLU A 202 -13.12 -3.35 2.67
CA GLU A 202 -14.06 -2.65 1.79
C GLU A 202 -13.80 -2.97 0.32
N VAL A 203 -14.87 -3.12 -0.45
CA VAL A 203 -14.83 -3.08 -1.92
C VAL A 203 -15.22 -1.67 -2.36
N GLN A 204 -14.31 -0.98 -3.05
CA GLN A 204 -14.59 0.32 -3.63
C GLN A 204 -14.39 0.30 -5.15
N LEU A 205 -15.39 0.80 -5.89
CA LEU A 205 -15.31 0.94 -7.35
C LEU A 205 -15.06 2.38 -7.80
N GLY A 206 -14.23 2.50 -8.84
CA GLY A 206 -13.92 3.75 -9.52
C GLY A 206 -12.63 4.43 -9.01
N TYR A 207 -12.59 5.75 -9.16
CA TYR A 207 -11.39 6.53 -8.84
C TYR A 207 -11.18 6.72 -7.33
N VAL A 208 -10.22 5.98 -6.75
CA VAL A 208 -9.93 5.96 -5.31
C VAL A 208 -8.44 6.30 -5.08
N LYS A 209 -8.04 7.56 -5.33
CA LYS A 209 -6.62 7.97 -5.20
C LYS A 209 -6.12 8.14 -3.77
N PHE A 210 -6.99 8.58 -2.86
CA PHE A 210 -6.66 8.87 -1.45
C PHE A 210 -7.64 8.18 -0.49
N GLY A 211 -8.23 7.07 -0.94
CA GLY A 211 -9.39 6.48 -0.27
C GLY A 211 -10.68 7.25 -0.56
N ARG A 212 -11.80 6.67 -0.11
CA ARG A 212 -13.10 7.32 0.04
C ARG A 212 -13.68 6.83 1.37
N GLU A 213 -14.64 7.58 1.90
CA GLU A 213 -15.35 7.20 3.12
C GLU A 213 -15.99 5.81 3.00
N ALA A 214 -15.89 5.00 4.05
CA ALA A 214 -16.44 3.64 4.16
C ALA A 214 -17.92 3.55 3.74
N LYS A 215 -18.72 4.60 4.05
CA LYS A 215 -20.14 4.70 3.68
C LYS A 215 -20.41 4.71 2.16
N ARG A 216 -19.36 4.90 1.35
CA ARG A 216 -19.41 4.90 -0.11
C ARG A 216 -18.81 3.64 -0.73
N ALA A 217 -18.42 2.66 0.10
CA ALA A 217 -18.00 1.36 -0.38
C ALA A 217 -19.21 0.60 -0.94
N GLU A 218 -18.96 -0.21 -1.97
CA GLU A 218 -19.97 -1.08 -2.56
C GLU A 218 -20.26 -2.28 -1.65
N MET A 219 -19.28 -2.67 -0.83
CA MET A 219 -19.39 -3.73 0.15
C MET A 219 -18.43 -3.49 1.29
N VAL A 220 -18.87 -3.78 2.52
CA VAL A 220 -18.03 -3.77 3.71
C VAL A 220 -18.18 -5.12 4.41
N GLY A 221 -17.05 -5.71 4.79
CA GLY A 221 -16.98 -6.95 5.54
C GLY A 221 -17.24 -6.77 7.03
N GLN A 222 -17.23 -7.88 7.75
CA GLN A 222 -17.33 -7.92 9.20
C GLN A 222 -16.03 -7.45 9.84
N ALA A 223 -16.16 -6.62 10.87
CA ALA A 223 -15.04 -6.19 11.69
C ALA A 223 -14.68 -7.27 12.73
N ILE A 224 -13.38 -7.43 12.98
CA ILE A 224 -12.86 -8.19 14.12
C ILE A 224 -13.20 -7.41 15.40
N PRO A 225 -13.79 -8.05 16.43
CA PRO A 225 -14.10 -7.35 17.68
C PRO A 225 -12.86 -6.71 18.33
N LEU A 226 -13.06 -5.56 18.95
CA LEU A 226 -12.09 -5.03 19.93
C LEU A 226 -12.05 -5.99 21.12
N ALA A 227 -10.85 -6.35 21.56
CA ALA A 227 -10.62 -7.21 22.71
C ALA A 227 -10.89 -6.46 24.03
#